data_AF-A0A2N6BDC7-F1
#
_entry.id   AF-A0A2N6BDC7-F1
#
_cell.length_a   1.000
_cell.length_b   1.000
_cell.length_c   1.000
_cell.angle_alpha   90.00
_cell.angle_beta   90.00
_cell.angle_gamma   90.00
#
_symmetry.space_group_name_H-M   'P 1'
#
loop_
_entity.id
_entity.type
_entity.pdbx_description
1 polymer ?
#
loop_
_entity_poly.entity_id
_entity_poly.type
_entity_poly.pdbx_seq_one_letter_code
_entity_poly.pdbx_strand_id
1 'polypeptide(L)'
;MEREPLFHKFTQMDADASALLVEYYEWLQDKEGKGLTPEAASPLAHAADRYLRDFLVDIMETPAKASSASHIRCYIGNWYPINTLEPSHDDIDLIATSLLFLHQWGEGAGKIEAATLGEVANLLESTQYFHQRLEKFWALTPEEVTEWRRENDYRC
;
A
#
# COMPACT_ATOMS: atom_id res chain seq x y z
N MET A 1 4.59 30.47 15.98
CA MET A 1 3.98 29.51 15.03
C MET A 1 3.51 28.35 15.88
N GLU A 2 2.23 28.33 16.23
CA GLU A 2 1.65 27.20 16.98
C GLU A 2 1.76 25.95 16.12
N ARG A 3 2.34 24.89 16.67
CA ARG A 3 2.34 23.58 16.01
C ARG A 3 0.94 23.01 16.16
N GLU A 4 0.34 22.63 15.05
CA GLU A 4 -0.88 21.84 15.04
C GLU A 4 -0.69 20.58 15.92
N PRO A 5 -1.66 20.23 16.79
CA PRO A 5 -1.55 19.03 17.61
C PRO A 5 -1.40 17.80 16.71
N LEU A 6 -0.43 16.92 17.03
CA LEU A 6 -0.17 15.69 16.27
C LEU A 6 -1.44 14.84 16.04
N PHE A 7 -2.31 14.80 17.05
CA PHE A 7 -3.61 14.12 16.96
C PHE A 7 -4.50 14.69 15.85
N HIS A 8 -4.54 16.01 15.68
CA HIS A 8 -5.38 16.63 14.66
C HIS A 8 -4.88 16.30 13.26
N LYS A 9 -3.56 16.38 13.05
CA LYS A 9 -2.91 15.96 11.80
C LYS A 9 -3.20 14.50 11.46
N PHE A 10 -3.10 13.61 12.44
CA PHE A 10 -3.45 12.19 12.27
C PHE A 10 -4.91 12.00 11.84
N THR A 11 -5.86 12.60 12.57
CA THR A 11 -7.29 12.49 12.23
C THR A 11 -7.62 13.03 10.84
N GLN A 12 -6.91 14.06 10.39
CA GLN A 12 -7.08 14.59 9.03
C GLN A 12 -6.56 13.62 7.98
N MET A 13 -5.38 13.03 8.19
CA MET A 13 -4.82 12.04 7.24
C MET A 13 -5.70 10.80 7.12
N ASP A 14 -6.24 10.31 8.23
CA ASP A 14 -7.19 9.19 8.24
C ASP A 14 -8.48 9.52 7.49
N ALA A 15 -9.05 10.70 7.72
CA ALA A 15 -10.24 11.16 7.01
C ALA A 15 -9.99 11.31 5.51
N ASP A 16 -8.86 11.88 5.11
CA ASP A 16 -8.47 12.03 3.71
C ASP A 16 -8.28 10.66 3.02
N ALA A 17 -7.64 9.71 3.70
CA ALA A 17 -7.49 8.34 3.21
C ALA A 17 -8.85 7.64 3.04
N SER A 18 -9.74 7.77 4.03
CA SER A 18 -11.09 7.21 3.96
C SER A 18 -11.91 7.79 2.79
N ALA A 19 -11.84 9.10 2.56
CA ALA A 19 -12.54 9.73 1.45
C ALA A 19 -12.00 9.26 0.09
N LEU A 20 -10.66 9.17 -0.03
CA LEU A 20 -10.00 8.66 -1.23
C LEU A 20 -10.38 7.20 -1.53
N LEU A 21 -10.52 6.35 -0.52
CA LEU A 21 -10.91 4.95 -0.68
C LEU A 21 -12.35 4.77 -1.18
N VAL A 22 -13.27 5.66 -0.77
CA VAL A 22 -14.64 5.67 -1.29
C VAL A 22 -14.61 5.96 -2.80
N GLU A 23 -13.93 7.04 -3.20
CA GLU A 23 -13.82 7.41 -4.62
C GLU A 23 -13.10 6.32 -5.44
N TYR A 24 -12.07 5.68 -4.87
CA TYR A 24 -11.36 4.56 -5.50
C TYR A 24 -12.29 3.36 -5.72
N TYR A 25 -13.07 2.96 -4.71
CA TYR A 25 -14.01 1.85 -4.81
C TYR A 25 -15.11 2.11 -5.84
N GLU A 26 -15.60 3.35 -5.93
CA GLU A 26 -16.53 3.77 -6.98
C GLU A 26 -15.89 3.65 -8.37
N TRP A 27 -14.65 4.13 -8.55
CA TRP A 27 -13.93 4.01 -9.82
C TRP A 27 -13.63 2.55 -10.24
N LEU A 28 -13.36 1.66 -9.28
CA LEU A 28 -13.19 0.23 -9.57
C LEU A 28 -14.44 -0.38 -10.24
N GLN A 29 -15.63 0.10 -9.88
CA GLN A 29 -16.91 -0.41 -10.40
C GLN A 29 -17.40 0.37 -11.62
N ASP A 30 -16.96 1.61 -11.80
CA ASP A 30 -17.35 2.44 -12.94
C ASP A 30 -16.92 1.78 -14.26
N LYS A 31 -17.82 1.75 -15.25
CA LYS A 31 -17.59 1.17 -16.57
C LYS A 31 -16.50 1.92 -17.36
N GLU A 32 -16.39 3.22 -17.14
CA GLU A 32 -15.32 4.04 -17.72
C GLU A 32 -14.00 3.91 -16.91
N GLY A 33 -14.08 3.32 -15.71
CA GLY A 33 -12.94 2.96 -14.86
C GLY A 33 -12.48 1.52 -15.11
N LYS A 34 -12.62 0.63 -14.12
CA LYS A 34 -12.27 -0.80 -14.26
C LYS A 34 -13.46 -1.71 -14.55
N GLY A 35 -14.70 -1.25 -14.34
CA GLY A 35 -15.93 -1.98 -14.63
C GLY A 35 -16.08 -3.29 -13.87
N LEU A 36 -15.46 -3.40 -12.70
CA LEU A 36 -15.49 -4.61 -11.88
C LEU A 36 -16.84 -4.76 -11.18
N THR A 37 -17.22 -6.01 -10.90
CA THR A 37 -18.36 -6.26 -10.02
C THR A 37 -17.97 -5.94 -8.57
N PRO A 38 -18.95 -5.69 -7.67
CA PRO A 38 -18.68 -5.46 -6.25
C PRO A 38 -17.81 -6.55 -5.60
N GLU A 39 -18.01 -7.81 -6.00
CA GLU A 39 -17.28 -8.97 -5.48
C GLU A 39 -15.80 -8.94 -5.89
N ALA A 40 -15.48 -8.43 -7.08
CA ALA A 40 -14.12 -8.29 -7.56
C ALA A 40 -13.45 -6.98 -7.08
N ALA A 41 -14.23 -5.91 -6.91
CA ALA A 41 -13.73 -4.62 -6.42
C ALA A 41 -13.43 -4.63 -4.91
N SER A 42 -14.23 -5.34 -4.11
CA SER A 42 -14.12 -5.31 -2.64
C SER A 42 -12.75 -5.77 -2.12
N PRO A 43 -12.17 -6.90 -2.59
CA PRO A 43 -10.85 -7.32 -2.15
C PRO A 43 -9.74 -6.32 -2.50
N LEU A 44 -9.84 -5.67 -3.67
CA LEU A 44 -8.89 -4.64 -4.08
C LEU A 44 -9.00 -3.40 -3.19
N ALA A 45 -10.21 -2.89 -2.98
CA ALA A 45 -10.43 -1.75 -2.10
C ALA A 45 -9.97 -2.03 -0.66
N HIS A 46 -10.21 -3.23 -0.15
CA HIS A 46 -9.74 -3.63 1.17
C HIS A 46 -8.21 -3.72 1.25
N ALA A 47 -7.54 -4.25 0.22
CA ALA A 47 -6.08 -4.26 0.16
C ALA A 47 -5.49 -2.84 0.13
N ALA A 48 -6.13 -1.90 -0.59
CA ALA A 48 -5.73 -0.50 -0.60
C ALA A 48 -5.98 0.19 0.75
N ASP A 49 -7.10 -0.11 1.41
CA ASP A 49 -7.45 0.41 2.74
C ASP A 49 -6.39 0.05 3.78
N ARG A 50 -6.05 -1.24 3.85
CA ARG A 50 -5.00 -1.74 4.76
C ARG A 50 -3.64 -1.10 4.48
N TYR A 51 -3.30 -0.83 3.22
CA TYR A 51 -2.06 -0.12 2.88
C TYR A 51 -2.10 1.35 3.30
N LEU A 52 -3.17 2.08 2.98
CA LEU A 52 -3.25 3.51 3.20
C LEU A 52 -3.40 3.83 4.69
N ARG A 53 -4.31 3.18 5.40
CA ARG A 53 -4.64 3.54 6.78
C ARG A 53 -3.69 2.86 7.75
N ASP A 54 -3.66 1.52 7.76
CA ASP A 54 -2.88 0.77 8.76
C ASP A 54 -1.38 0.89 8.57
N PHE A 55 -0.89 1.19 7.36
CA PHE A 55 0.54 1.34 7.11
C PHE A 55 0.94 2.79 6.84
N LEU A 56 0.40 3.44 5.82
CA LEU A 56 0.88 4.76 5.44
C LEU A 56 0.52 5.84 6.46
N VAL A 57 -0.72 5.85 6.97
CA VAL A 57 -1.16 6.81 7.99
C VAL A 57 -0.65 6.40 9.37
N ASP A 58 -0.92 5.16 9.81
CA ASP A 58 -0.65 4.74 11.19
C ASP A 58 0.83 4.51 11.49
N ILE A 59 1.60 4.00 10.52
CA ILE A 59 2.99 3.58 10.75
C ILE A 59 3.98 4.58 10.14
N MET A 60 3.69 5.08 8.95
CA MET A 60 4.57 6.04 8.25
C MET A 60 4.22 7.50 8.55
N GLU A 61 3.12 7.78 9.27
CA GLU A 61 2.61 9.14 9.54
C GLU A 61 2.53 10.02 8.27
N THR A 62 2.20 9.38 7.15
CA THR A 62 2.30 9.94 5.80
C THR A 62 0.90 10.02 5.18
N PRO A 63 0.52 11.15 4.55
CA PRO A 63 -0.78 11.27 3.92
C PRO A 63 -0.89 10.39 2.66
N ALA A 64 -2.08 9.86 2.37
CA ALA A 64 -2.35 8.98 1.24
C ALA A 64 -1.85 9.52 -0.12
N LYS A 65 -1.99 10.83 -0.35
CA LYS A 65 -1.53 11.49 -1.59
C LYS A 65 -0.02 11.39 -1.84
N ALA A 66 0.77 11.19 -0.78
CA ALA A 66 2.23 11.07 -0.81
C ALA A 66 2.69 9.59 -0.85
N SER A 67 1.78 8.65 -1.12
CA SER A 67 2.13 7.28 -1.40
C SER A 67 3.16 7.20 -2.54
N SER A 68 4.15 6.32 -2.41
CA SER A 68 5.29 6.24 -3.33
C SER A 68 5.77 4.79 -3.50
N ALA A 69 6.60 4.54 -4.52
CA ALA A 69 7.22 3.22 -4.70
C ALA A 69 8.06 2.78 -3.48
N SER A 70 8.69 3.72 -2.76
CA SER A 70 9.43 3.41 -1.54
C SER A 70 8.49 2.91 -0.44
N HIS A 71 7.33 3.56 -0.25
CA HIS A 71 6.33 3.13 0.72
C HIS A 71 5.78 1.74 0.39
N ILE A 72 5.45 1.48 -0.87
CA ILE A 72 4.98 0.16 -1.33
C ILE A 72 6.03 -0.92 -1.08
N ARG A 73 7.31 -0.63 -1.36
CA ARG A 73 8.41 -1.56 -1.12
C ARG A 73 8.54 -1.93 0.35
N CYS A 74 8.43 -0.94 1.24
CA CYS A 74 8.40 -1.15 2.70
C CYS A 74 7.16 -1.94 3.15
N TYR A 75 6.00 -1.66 2.56
CA TYR A 75 4.76 -2.36 2.88
C TYR A 75 4.82 -3.84 2.52
N ILE A 76 4.91 -4.16 1.22
CA ILE A 76 4.84 -5.54 0.73
C ILE A 76 6.09 -6.33 1.12
N GLY A 77 7.26 -5.68 1.07
CA GLY A 77 8.55 -6.33 1.29
C GLY A 77 8.97 -6.49 2.75
N ASN A 78 8.25 -5.90 3.71
CA ASN A 78 8.64 -5.93 5.12
C ASN A 78 7.43 -5.93 6.05
N TRP A 79 6.62 -4.87 6.04
CA TRP A 79 5.52 -4.72 7.01
C TRP A 79 4.47 -5.83 6.87
N TYR A 80 4.03 -6.15 5.66
CA TYR A 80 2.99 -7.14 5.41
C TYR A 80 3.38 -8.56 5.87
N PRO A 81 4.55 -9.13 5.51
CA PRO A 81 4.97 -10.45 5.99
C PRO A 81 5.07 -10.53 7.51
N ILE A 82 5.50 -9.44 8.18
CA ILE A 82 5.69 -9.41 9.63
C ILE A 82 4.38 -9.28 10.39
N ASN A 83 3.42 -8.52 9.85
CA ASN A 83 2.17 -8.17 10.53
C ASN A 83 0.97 -8.96 10.01
N THR A 84 1.23 -10.09 9.34
CA THR A 84 0.21 -11.03 8.87
C THR A 84 0.57 -12.43 9.37
N LEU A 85 -0.40 -13.16 9.90
CA LEU A 85 -0.15 -14.48 10.50
C LEU A 85 0.25 -15.53 9.44
N GLU A 86 -0.43 -15.52 8.30
CA GLU A 86 -0.22 -16.44 7.18
C GLU A 86 -0.15 -15.64 5.88
N PRO A 87 0.92 -14.83 5.68
CA PRO A 87 1.08 -14.08 4.43
C PRO A 87 1.15 -15.03 3.25
N SER A 88 0.65 -14.66 2.07
CA SER A 88 0.63 -15.55 0.89
C SER A 88 1.04 -14.85 -0.40
N HIS A 89 1.40 -15.61 -1.42
CA HIS A 89 1.66 -15.06 -2.76
C HIS A 89 0.39 -14.47 -3.39
N ASP A 90 -0.76 -15.13 -3.23
CA ASP A 90 -2.03 -14.65 -3.77
C ASP A 90 -2.41 -13.28 -3.17
N ASP A 91 -2.16 -13.08 -1.88
CA ASP A 91 -2.32 -11.77 -1.24
C ASP A 91 -1.34 -10.73 -1.78
N ILE A 92 -0.07 -11.10 -2.01
CA ILE A 92 0.92 -10.18 -2.61
C ILE A 92 0.47 -9.75 -4.00
N ASP A 93 0.00 -10.68 -4.83
CA ASP A 93 -0.50 -10.40 -6.18
C ASP A 93 -1.75 -9.50 -6.13
N LEU A 94 -2.67 -9.75 -5.18
CA LEU A 94 -3.85 -8.92 -4.97
C LEU A 94 -3.48 -7.51 -4.51
N ILE A 95 -2.57 -7.38 -3.54
CA ILE A 95 -2.07 -6.10 -3.03
C ILE A 95 -1.38 -5.34 -4.16
N ALA A 96 -0.47 -5.98 -4.90
CA ALA A 96 0.24 -5.36 -6.01
C ALA A 96 -0.74 -4.84 -7.08
N THR A 97 -1.74 -5.65 -7.44
CA THR A 97 -2.78 -5.24 -8.39
C THR A 97 -3.57 -4.05 -7.87
N SER A 98 -4.00 -4.08 -6.60
CA SER A 98 -4.75 -2.98 -6.01
C SER A 98 -3.94 -1.69 -5.95
N LEU A 99 -2.68 -1.75 -5.52
CA LEU A 99 -1.84 -0.56 -5.42
C LEU A 99 -1.48 0.01 -6.79
N LEU A 100 -1.29 -0.84 -7.80
CA LEU A 100 -1.13 -0.37 -9.18
C LEU A 100 -2.37 0.40 -9.65
N PHE A 101 -3.57 -0.16 -9.44
CA PHE A 101 -4.83 0.47 -9.83
C PHE A 101 -5.08 1.78 -9.07
N LEU A 102 -4.81 1.79 -7.76
CA LEU A 102 -4.92 2.96 -6.92
C LEU A 102 -4.04 4.10 -7.43
N HIS A 103 -2.78 3.84 -7.79
CA HIS A 103 -1.87 4.88 -8.28
C HIS A 103 -2.22 5.32 -9.71
N GLN A 104 -2.65 4.40 -10.58
CA GLN A 104 -3.11 4.74 -11.94
C GLN A 104 -4.30 5.70 -11.90
N TRP A 105 -5.31 5.37 -11.10
CA TRP A 105 -6.48 6.23 -10.91
C TRP A 105 -6.11 7.52 -10.18
N GLY A 106 -5.38 7.39 -9.07
CA GLY A 106 -5.05 8.50 -8.18
C GLY A 106 -4.24 9.58 -8.89
N GLU A 107 -3.29 9.23 -9.75
CA GLU A 107 -2.58 10.21 -10.59
C GLU A 107 -3.55 10.88 -11.58
N GLY A 108 -4.33 10.09 -12.33
CA GLY A 108 -5.28 10.61 -13.32
C GLY A 108 -6.33 11.55 -12.73
N ALA A 109 -6.73 11.31 -11.47
CA ALA A 109 -7.68 12.13 -10.72
C ALA A 109 -7.03 13.26 -9.90
N GLY A 110 -5.69 13.39 -9.92
CA GLY A 110 -4.95 14.39 -9.11
C GLY A 110 -5.01 14.15 -7.59
N LYS A 111 -5.28 12.93 -7.16
CA LYS A 111 -5.38 12.48 -5.76
C LYS A 111 -4.06 11.94 -5.21
N ILE A 112 -3.19 11.43 -6.09
CA ILE A 112 -1.84 10.94 -5.78
C ILE A 112 -0.84 11.69 -6.68
N GLU A 113 0.34 11.99 -6.13
CA GLU A 113 1.35 12.79 -6.83
C GLU A 113 1.91 12.08 -8.07
N ALA A 114 1.84 12.74 -9.23
CA ALA A 114 2.17 12.20 -10.55
C ALA A 114 3.60 11.64 -10.72
N ALA A 115 4.58 12.20 -9.99
CA ALA A 115 5.96 11.72 -10.06
C ALA A 115 6.13 10.24 -9.63
N THR A 116 5.09 9.64 -9.02
CA THR A 116 5.15 8.31 -8.40
C THR A 116 4.69 7.17 -9.32
N LEU A 117 3.81 7.40 -10.33
CA LEU A 117 3.19 6.28 -11.06
C LEU A 117 4.21 5.43 -11.83
N GLY A 118 5.15 6.07 -12.53
CA GLY A 118 6.15 5.34 -13.32
C GLY A 118 7.03 4.42 -12.46
N GLU A 119 7.42 4.90 -11.29
CA GLU A 119 8.21 4.11 -10.33
C GLU A 119 7.39 2.97 -9.72
N VAL A 120 6.12 3.24 -9.37
CA VAL A 120 5.18 2.25 -8.83
C VAL A 120 4.90 1.16 -9.86
N ALA A 121 4.64 1.54 -11.11
CA ALA A 121 4.40 0.60 -12.19
C ALA A 121 5.62 -0.30 -12.43
N ASN A 122 6.83 0.28 -12.48
CA ASN A 122 8.06 -0.51 -12.62
C ASN A 122 8.31 -1.45 -11.42
N LEU A 123 8.01 -0.99 -10.20
CA LEU A 123 8.14 -1.81 -8.99
C LEU A 123 7.16 -3.00 -9.01
N LEU A 124 5.94 -2.78 -9.46
CA LEU A 124 4.84 -3.75 -9.44
C LEU A 124 4.72 -4.55 -10.75
N GLU A 125 5.54 -4.25 -11.77
CA GLU A 125 5.57 -4.96 -13.06
C GLU A 125 5.85 -6.46 -12.88
N SER A 126 6.62 -6.82 -11.84
CA SER A 126 6.86 -8.20 -11.45
C SER A 126 6.79 -8.37 -9.94
N THR A 127 5.78 -9.11 -9.47
CA THR A 127 5.66 -9.50 -8.06
C THR A 127 6.71 -10.50 -7.62
N GLN A 128 7.54 -11.00 -8.54
CA GLN A 128 8.59 -12.00 -8.27
C GLN A 128 9.55 -11.54 -7.17
N TYR A 129 9.93 -10.26 -7.13
CA TYR A 129 10.77 -9.73 -6.06
C TYR A 129 10.13 -9.92 -4.68
N PHE A 130 8.82 -9.63 -4.56
CA PHE A 130 8.08 -9.76 -3.32
C PHE A 130 7.81 -11.22 -2.94
N HIS A 131 7.55 -12.09 -3.92
CA HIS A 131 7.45 -13.53 -3.70
C HIS A 131 8.75 -14.11 -3.16
N GLN A 132 9.90 -13.78 -3.79
CA GLN A 132 11.21 -14.20 -3.27
C GLN A 132 11.47 -13.66 -1.86
N ARG A 133 10.98 -12.46 -1.54
CA ARG A 133 11.07 -11.93 -0.17
C ARG A 133 10.23 -12.70 0.83
N LEU A 134 9.02 -13.11 0.45
CA LEU A 134 8.15 -13.93 1.28
C LEU A 134 8.74 -15.33 1.51
N GLU A 135 9.28 -15.96 0.46
CA GLU A 135 9.99 -17.24 0.57
C GLU A 135 11.18 -17.16 1.54
N LYS A 136 11.98 -16.08 1.42
CA LYS A 136 13.06 -15.82 2.37
C LYS A 136 12.55 -15.65 3.79
N PHE A 137 11.42 -14.96 3.97
CA PHE A 137 10.81 -14.72 5.28
C PHE A 137 10.40 -16.03 5.97
N TRP A 138 9.74 -16.93 5.24
CA TRP A 138 9.35 -18.24 5.78
C TRP A 138 10.54 -19.13 6.13
N ALA A 139 11.66 -18.98 5.44
CA ALA A 139 12.88 -19.74 5.68
C ALA A 139 13.73 -19.20 6.84
N LEU A 140 13.37 -18.07 7.45
CA LEU A 140 14.20 -17.42 8.48
C LEU A 140 14.33 -18.25 9.75
N THR A 141 15.55 -18.26 10.29
CA THR A 141 15.81 -18.54 11.70
C THR A 141 15.67 -17.26 12.54
N PRO A 142 15.47 -17.36 13.88
CA PRO A 142 15.35 -16.19 14.75
C PRO A 142 16.50 -15.18 14.64
N GLU A 143 17.72 -15.67 14.41
CA GLU A 143 18.94 -14.85 14.30
C GLU A 143 19.00 -14.05 12.99
N GLU A 144 18.34 -14.54 11.93
CA GLU A 144 18.35 -13.92 10.60
C GLU A 144 17.29 -12.82 10.44
N VAL A 145 16.30 -12.77 11.35
CA VAL A 145 15.18 -11.82 11.30
C VAL A 145 15.67 -10.37 11.27
N THR A 146 16.68 -10.01 12.04
CA THR A 146 17.21 -8.64 12.06
C THR A 146 17.84 -8.24 10.73
N GLU A 147 18.58 -9.14 10.08
CA GLU A 147 19.23 -8.85 8.80
C GLU A 147 18.20 -8.75 7.68
N TRP A 148 17.26 -9.69 7.60
CA TRP A 148 16.17 -9.64 6.62
C TRP A 148 15.32 -8.37 6.75
N ARG A 149 15.12 -7.88 7.99
CA ARG A 149 14.36 -6.64 8.26
C ARG A 149 15.06 -5.38 7.77
N ARG A 150 16.40 -5.33 7.75
CA ARG A 150 17.15 -4.13 7.31
C ARG A 150 16.84 -3.76 5.86
N GLU A 151 16.57 -4.76 5.04
CA GLU A 151 16.15 -4.52 3.67
C GLU A 151 14.67 -4.08 3.69
N ASN A 152 14.39 -2.89 3.18
CA ASN A 152 13.06 -2.24 3.21
C ASN A 152 12.53 -1.95 4.62
N ASP A 153 13.43 -1.66 5.57
CA ASP A 153 13.02 -1.28 6.92
C ASP A 153 12.27 0.06 6.88
N TYR A 154 11.10 0.08 7.49
CA TYR A 154 10.19 1.21 7.56
C TYR A 154 10.31 1.98 8.89
N ARG A 155 11.24 1.58 9.76
CA ARG A 155 11.44 2.15 11.10
C ARG A 155 12.65 3.10 11.18
N CYS A 156 13.24 3.45 10.03
CA CYS A 156 14.46 4.23 9.90
C CYS A 156 14.20 5.74 9.97
#